data_AF-A0A9W5B7P4-F1
#
_entry.id   AF-A0A9W5B7P4-F1
#
_cell.length_a   1.000
_cell.length_b   1.000
_cell.length_c   1.000
_cell.angle_alpha   90.00
_cell.angle_beta   90.00
_cell.angle_gamma   90.00
#
_symmetry.space_group_name_H-M   'P 1'
#
loop_
_entity.id
_entity.type
_entity.pdbx_description
1 polymer ?
#
loop_
_entity_poly.entity_id
_entity_poly.type
_entity_poly.pdbx_seq_one_letter_code
_entity_poly.pdbx_strand_id
1 'polypeptide(L)'
;MHIHPYILENHGVYPKRFLEDGQFFGMRQSIHDNLDQRLVAEVDRESDLTAYSGYVAMELWADDDDIPTGAKIEILFSERKGIAALLYDHPNISDAFIEWVFCTSPADALTEWKRKVRWPLMETSRGPVDIIGGAHQ
;
A
#
# COMPACT_ATOMS: atom_id res chain seq x y z
N MET A 1 6.98 -0.93 7.31
CA MET A 1 7.02 -1.77 6.10
C MET A 1 8.37 -1.72 5.37
N HIS A 2 9.00 -2.83 4.96
CA HIS A 2 10.13 -2.79 4.00
C HIS A 2 9.66 -2.42 2.58
N ILE A 3 9.88 -1.17 2.15
CA ILE A 3 9.49 -0.68 0.80
C ILE A 3 10.68 -0.76 -0.16
N HIS A 4 10.41 -1.16 -1.41
CA HIS A 4 11.42 -1.27 -2.44
C HIS A 4 12.06 0.10 -2.75
N PRO A 5 13.41 0.22 -2.78
CA PRO A 5 14.06 1.52 -3.01
C PRO A 5 13.62 2.24 -4.29
N TYR A 6 13.45 1.52 -5.41
CA TYR A 6 13.03 2.15 -6.68
C TYR A 6 11.64 2.78 -6.59
N ILE A 7 10.73 2.27 -5.74
CA ILE A 7 9.40 2.87 -5.56
C ILE A 7 9.59 4.24 -4.94
N LEU A 8 10.37 4.34 -3.85
CA LEU A 8 10.67 5.61 -3.22
C LEU A 8 11.35 6.58 -4.20
N GLU A 9 12.35 6.11 -4.95
CA GLU A 9 13.07 6.90 -5.95
C GLU A 9 12.17 7.45 -7.05
N ASN A 10 11.23 6.64 -7.58
CA ASN A 10 10.27 7.07 -8.60
C ASN A 10 9.36 8.20 -8.11
N HIS A 11 9.12 8.27 -6.80
CA HIS A 11 8.35 9.33 -6.15
C HIS A 11 9.21 10.47 -5.62
N GLY A 12 10.53 10.44 -5.84
CA GLY A 12 11.45 11.44 -5.27
C GLY A 12 11.52 11.38 -3.74
N VAL A 13 11.12 10.27 -3.14
CA VAL A 13 11.13 10.01 -1.71
C VAL A 13 12.38 9.21 -1.35
N TYR A 14 12.93 9.46 -0.16
CA TYR A 14 14.08 8.71 0.36
C TYR A 14 13.87 8.30 1.81
N PRO A 15 14.43 7.16 2.25
CA PRO A 15 14.39 6.74 3.64
C PRO A 15 15.28 7.66 4.50
N LYS A 16 14.74 8.15 5.62
CA LYS A 16 15.47 8.84 6.69
C LYS A 16 16.11 7.86 7.68
N ARG A 17 15.46 6.70 7.87
CA ARG A 17 15.87 5.59 8.74
C ARG A 17 15.38 4.27 8.15
N PHE A 18 15.80 3.15 8.74
CA PHE A 18 15.26 1.84 8.38
C PHE A 18 13.72 1.80 8.53
N LEU A 19 13.08 1.15 7.57
CA LEU A 19 11.65 0.89 7.58
C LEU A 19 11.46 -0.56 8.00
N GLU A 20 11.21 -0.80 9.29
CA GLU A 20 10.97 -2.15 9.81
C GLU A 20 9.56 -2.60 9.44
N ASP A 21 9.28 -3.89 9.47
CA ASP A 21 7.98 -4.40 9.05
C ASP A 21 6.86 -4.05 10.02
N GLY A 22 5.73 -3.64 9.44
CA GLY A 22 4.53 -3.28 10.18
C GLY A 22 3.28 -3.84 9.53
N GLN A 23 2.20 -3.84 10.30
CA GLN A 23 0.89 -4.30 9.87
C GLN A 23 -0.13 -3.17 10.02
N PHE A 24 -0.97 -2.99 9.00
CA PHE A 24 -2.05 -2.01 9.07
C PHE A 24 -3.26 -2.58 9.80
N PHE A 25 -3.78 -1.80 10.73
CA PHE A 25 -4.96 -2.14 11.52
C PHE A 25 -5.95 -0.97 11.57
N GLY A 26 -7.16 -1.30 12.01
CA GLY A 26 -8.19 -0.31 12.32
C GLY A 26 -8.56 0.55 11.12
N MET A 27 -8.76 -0.08 9.95
CA MET A 27 -9.27 0.62 8.77
C MET A 27 -10.65 1.19 9.07
N ARG A 28 -10.81 2.49 8.81
CA ARG A 28 -12.05 3.23 9.09
C ARG A 28 -12.42 4.04 7.87
N GLN A 29 -13.70 4.13 7.58
CA GLN A 29 -14.17 5.06 6.57
C GLN A 29 -13.94 6.50 7.04
N SER A 30 -13.59 7.37 6.10
CA SER A 30 -13.34 8.79 6.33
C SER A 30 -13.96 9.61 5.20
N ILE A 31 -14.34 10.86 5.51
CA ILE A 31 -14.78 11.83 4.51
C ILE A 31 -13.56 12.46 3.82
N HIS A 32 -13.73 12.93 2.58
CA HIS A 32 -12.64 13.49 1.78
C HIS A 32 -11.93 14.67 2.46
N ASP A 33 -12.68 15.51 3.19
CA ASP A 33 -12.13 16.67 3.93
C ASP A 33 -11.13 16.28 5.02
N ASN A 34 -11.19 15.03 5.51
CA ASN A 34 -10.28 14.51 6.52
C ASN A 34 -9.09 13.75 5.92
N LEU A 35 -9.02 13.64 4.59
CA LEU A 35 -7.89 13.02 3.89
C LEU A 35 -6.85 14.07 3.50
N ASP A 36 -5.64 13.60 3.30
CA ASP A 36 -4.52 14.36 2.76
C ASP A 36 -4.91 14.92 1.39
N GLN A 37 -4.78 16.24 1.26
CA GLN A 37 -5.20 16.96 0.06
C GLN A 37 -4.41 16.54 -1.19
N ARG A 38 -3.21 15.98 -1.03
CA ARG A 38 -2.43 15.43 -2.15
C ARG A 38 -3.12 14.20 -2.74
N LEU A 39 -3.68 13.34 -1.89
CA LEU A 39 -4.44 12.16 -2.33
C LEU A 39 -5.73 12.56 -3.03
N VAL A 40 -6.46 13.54 -2.47
CA VAL A 40 -7.69 14.07 -3.06
C VAL A 40 -7.41 14.70 -4.42
N ALA A 41 -6.40 15.55 -4.52
CA ALA A 41 -6.01 16.21 -5.76
C ALA A 41 -5.52 15.24 -6.83
N GLU A 42 -4.79 14.18 -6.44
CA GLU A 42 -4.35 13.13 -7.35
C GLU A 42 -5.54 12.40 -7.99
N VAL A 43 -6.54 12.02 -7.18
CA VAL A 43 -7.73 11.34 -7.69
C VAL A 43 -8.60 12.27 -8.53
N ASP A 44 -8.76 13.53 -8.15
CA ASP A 44 -9.54 14.52 -8.91
C ASP A 44 -8.89 14.85 -10.28
N ARG A 45 -7.56 14.80 -10.34
CA ARG A 45 -6.80 14.98 -11.58
C ARG A 45 -6.92 13.79 -12.54
N GLU A 46 -6.82 12.58 -12.01
CA GLU A 46 -6.79 11.34 -12.80
C GLU A 46 -8.18 10.69 -12.96
N SER A 47 -9.19 11.14 -12.22
CA SER A 47 -10.49 10.50 -12.13
C SER A 47 -11.58 11.43 -11.58
N ASP A 48 -12.81 10.90 -11.53
CA ASP A 48 -13.93 11.54 -10.85
C ASP A 48 -13.92 11.16 -9.36
N LEU A 49 -13.52 12.10 -8.50
CA LEU A 49 -13.44 11.93 -7.04
C LEU A 49 -14.78 11.48 -6.41
N THR A 50 -15.91 11.87 -6.99
CA THR A 50 -17.24 11.51 -6.44
C THR A 50 -17.52 10.01 -6.52
N ALA A 51 -16.77 9.29 -7.37
CA ALA A 51 -16.84 7.83 -7.48
C ALA A 51 -16.01 7.09 -6.42
N TYR A 52 -15.38 7.79 -5.48
CA TYR A 52 -14.46 7.21 -4.50
C TYR A 52 -14.92 7.42 -3.06
N SER A 53 -14.78 6.38 -2.24
CA SER A 53 -14.96 6.43 -0.78
C SER A 53 -13.61 6.47 -0.09
N GLY A 54 -13.50 7.31 0.95
CA GLY A 54 -12.28 7.50 1.72
C GLY A 54 -12.12 6.52 2.87
N TYR A 55 -10.90 6.05 3.11
CA TYR A 55 -10.54 5.21 4.26
C TYR A 55 -9.17 5.58 4.80
N VAL A 56 -8.94 5.29 6.08
CA VAL A 56 -7.65 5.48 6.75
C VAL A 56 -7.33 4.24 7.58
N ALA A 57 -6.07 3.80 7.56
CA ALA A 57 -5.54 2.78 8.46
C ALA A 57 -4.18 3.22 9.04
N MET A 58 -3.87 2.74 10.24
CA MET A 58 -2.60 3.03 10.93
C MET A 58 -1.72 1.78 10.91
N GLU A 59 -0.41 1.97 10.78
CA GLU A 59 0.56 0.89 10.88
C GLU A 59 1.01 0.70 12.34
N LEU A 60 1.00 -0.56 12.77
CA LEU A 60 1.56 -1.01 14.04
C LEU A 60 2.81 -1.84 13.78
N TRP A 61 3.75 -1.87 14.73
CA TRP A 61 4.90 -2.77 14.67
C TRP A 61 4.44 -4.22 14.60
N ALA A 62 5.13 -5.06 13.82
CA ALA A 62 4.75 -6.47 13.67
C ALA A 62 5.08 -7.32 14.92
N ASP A 63 6.08 -6.92 15.70
CA ASP A 63 6.61 -7.69 16.83
C ASP A 63 6.14 -7.17 18.20
N ASP A 64 5.50 -6.00 18.24
CA ASP A 64 4.98 -5.38 19.45
C ASP A 64 3.48 -5.11 19.32
N ASP A 65 2.68 -5.85 20.10
CA ASP A 65 1.23 -5.72 20.10
C ASP A 65 0.81 -4.28 20.48
N ASP A 66 0.17 -3.59 19.53
CA ASP A 66 -0.46 -2.28 19.66
C ASP A 66 0.43 -1.02 19.69
N ILE A 67 1.73 -1.12 19.40
CA ILE A 67 2.57 0.08 19.29
C ILE A 67 2.52 0.66 17.87
N PRO A 68 2.04 1.90 17.66
CA PRO A 68 2.03 2.53 16.33
C PRO A 68 3.45 2.85 15.84
N THR A 69 3.72 2.57 14.56
CA THR A 69 4.97 3.01 13.90
C THR A 69 4.97 4.52 13.62
N GLY A 70 3.80 5.14 13.74
CA GLY A 70 3.53 6.51 13.30
C GLY A 70 3.18 6.61 11.82
N ALA A 71 3.21 5.50 11.07
CA ALA A 71 2.79 5.48 9.69
C ALA A 71 1.28 5.41 9.54
N LYS A 72 0.79 6.08 8.50
CA LYS A 72 -0.61 6.07 8.10
C LYS A 72 -0.71 5.74 6.62
N ILE A 73 -1.80 5.09 6.27
CA ILE A 73 -2.19 4.92 4.88
C ILE A 73 -3.61 5.42 4.70
N GLU A 74 -3.79 6.25 3.71
CA GLU A 74 -5.08 6.83 3.33
C GLU A 74 -5.46 6.30 1.95
N ILE A 75 -6.72 5.95 1.77
CA ILE A 75 -7.21 5.22 0.61
C ILE A 75 -8.41 5.95 0.04
N LEU A 76 -8.39 6.20 -1.26
CA LEU A 76 -9.58 6.50 -2.05
C LEU A 76 -9.89 5.29 -2.90
N PHE A 77 -10.98 4.58 -2.59
CA PHE A 77 -11.40 3.36 -3.29
C PHE A 77 -12.68 3.60 -4.11
N SER A 78 -12.70 3.13 -5.35
CA SER A 78 -13.89 3.15 -6.21
C SER A 78 -14.35 1.73 -6.53
N GLU A 79 -15.49 1.32 -5.94
CA GLU A 79 -16.13 0.04 -6.24
C GLU A 79 -16.51 -0.06 -7.72
N ARG A 80 -17.07 1.01 -8.28
CA ARG A 80 -17.48 1.08 -9.69
C ARG A 80 -16.31 0.85 -10.65
N LYS A 81 -15.12 1.33 -10.30
CA LYS A 81 -13.93 1.28 -11.17
C LYS A 81 -13.00 0.11 -10.85
N GLY A 82 -13.14 -0.52 -9.68
CA GLY A 82 -12.27 -1.61 -9.25
C GLY A 82 -10.81 -1.16 -9.03
N ILE A 83 -10.62 0.09 -8.58
CA ILE A 83 -9.30 0.67 -8.33
C ILE A 83 -9.28 1.51 -7.06
N ALA A 84 -8.08 1.68 -6.51
CA ALA A 84 -7.82 2.59 -5.41
C ALA A 84 -6.51 3.36 -5.61
N ALA A 85 -6.49 4.60 -5.13
CA ALA A 85 -5.27 5.36 -4.88
C ALA A 85 -4.96 5.31 -3.38
N LEU A 86 -3.71 5.03 -3.03
CA LEU A 86 -3.25 4.93 -1.65
C LEU A 86 -2.10 5.88 -1.39
N LEU A 87 -2.26 6.79 -0.45
CA LEU A 87 -1.19 7.63 0.07
C LEU A 87 -0.59 6.99 1.32
N TYR A 88 0.71 6.72 1.28
CA TYR A 88 1.45 6.24 2.44
C TYR A 88 2.37 7.31 2.97
N ASP A 89 2.23 7.60 4.26
CA ASP A 89 3.05 8.55 5.00
C ASP A 89 3.68 7.83 6.20
N HIS A 90 4.98 8.03 6.41
CA HIS A 90 5.75 7.37 7.45
C HIS A 90 6.83 8.30 7.99
N PRO A 91 7.04 8.40 9.33
CA PRO A 91 8.01 9.34 9.90
C PRO A 91 9.46 9.13 9.41
N ASN A 92 9.81 7.88 9.10
CA ASN A 92 11.11 7.47 8.56
C ASN A 92 11.28 7.62 7.03
N ILE A 93 10.33 8.20 6.29
CA ILE A 93 10.56 8.59 4.87
C ILE A 93 10.56 10.11 4.72
N SER A 94 11.14 10.62 3.64
CA SER A 94 11.30 12.06 3.44
C SER A 94 9.98 12.79 3.26
N ASP A 95 9.06 12.18 2.53
CA ASP A 95 7.71 12.66 2.25
C ASP A 95 6.78 11.46 1.98
N ALA A 96 5.46 11.68 2.01
CA ALA A 96 4.47 10.71 1.60
C ALA A 96 4.50 10.46 0.08
N PHE A 97 4.02 9.30 -0.35
CA PHE A 97 3.87 8.98 -1.77
C PHE A 97 2.56 8.27 -2.06
N ILE A 98 2.12 8.32 -3.33
CA ILE A 98 0.84 7.77 -3.77
C ILE A 98 1.05 6.65 -4.78
N GLU A 99 0.34 5.54 -4.59
CA GLU A 99 0.32 4.43 -5.54
C GLU A 99 -1.10 4.00 -5.89
N TRP A 100 -1.30 3.68 -7.17
CA TRP A 100 -2.56 3.14 -7.68
C TRP A 100 -2.52 1.62 -7.76
N VAL A 101 -3.63 0.98 -7.39
CA VAL A 101 -3.81 -0.48 -7.44
C VAL A 101 -5.20 -0.84 -7.96
N PHE A 102 -5.28 -1.99 -8.64
CA PHE A 102 -6.55 -2.65 -8.92
C PHE A 102 -6.96 -3.44 -7.68
N CYS A 103 -8.24 -3.35 -7.30
CA CYS A 103 -8.76 -4.01 -6.11
C CYS A 103 -10.29 -4.09 -6.15
N THR A 104 -10.83 -4.97 -5.31
CA THR A 104 -12.27 -5.22 -5.20
C THR A 104 -12.89 -4.69 -3.91
N SER A 105 -12.06 -4.27 -2.95
CA SER A 105 -12.48 -3.66 -1.68
C SER A 105 -11.37 -2.79 -1.09
N PRO A 106 -11.65 -1.93 -0.10
CA PRO A 106 -10.63 -1.16 0.60
C PRO A 106 -9.57 -2.03 1.29
N ALA A 107 -9.97 -3.16 1.87
CA ALA A 107 -9.05 -4.11 2.50
C ALA A 107 -8.15 -4.81 1.47
N ASP A 108 -8.72 -5.16 0.31
CA ASP A 108 -8.00 -5.71 -0.83
C ASP A 108 -6.99 -4.70 -1.39
N ALA A 109 -7.35 -3.40 -1.43
CA ALA A 109 -6.44 -2.32 -1.84
C ALA A 109 -5.15 -2.28 -1.00
N LEU A 110 -5.24 -2.48 0.33
CA LEU A 110 -4.04 -2.58 1.18
C LEU A 110 -3.20 -3.81 0.85
N THR A 111 -3.84 -4.93 0.57
CA THR A 111 -3.14 -6.18 0.24
C THR A 111 -2.37 -6.03 -1.06
N GLU A 112 -3.03 -5.49 -2.08
CA GLU A 112 -2.43 -5.23 -3.40
C GLU A 112 -1.34 -4.16 -3.35
N TRP A 113 -1.53 -3.11 -2.56
CA TRP A 113 -0.50 -2.10 -2.34
C TRP A 113 0.73 -2.69 -1.66
N LYS A 114 0.57 -3.46 -0.58
CA LYS A 114 1.68 -4.17 0.07
C LYS A 114 2.41 -5.08 -0.92
N ARG A 115 1.66 -5.83 -1.73
CA ARG A 115 2.23 -6.71 -2.77
C ARG A 115 3.05 -5.94 -3.79
N LYS A 116 2.62 -4.73 -4.16
CA LYS A 116 3.29 -3.85 -5.10
C LYS A 116 4.60 -3.25 -4.53
N VAL A 117 4.58 -2.79 -3.28
CA VAL A 117 5.67 -1.97 -2.73
C VAL A 117 6.69 -2.74 -1.89
N ARG A 118 6.36 -3.93 -1.37
CA ARG A 118 7.19 -4.63 -0.38
C ARG A 118 8.41 -5.34 -0.98
N TRP A 119 9.52 -5.35 -0.24
CA TRP A 119 10.74 -6.12 -0.56
C TRP A 119 11.22 -7.03 0.61
N PRO A 120 11.75 -8.25 0.32
CA PRO A 120 11.62 -8.96 -0.94
C PRO A 120 10.14 -9.27 -1.18
N LEU A 121 9.76 -9.52 -2.44
CA LEU A 121 8.50 -10.22 -2.66
C LEU A 121 8.61 -11.50 -1.82
N MET A 122 7.81 -11.59 -0.76
CA MET A 122 7.36 -12.90 -0.29
C MET A 122 6.47 -13.42 -1.42
N GLU A 123 7.07 -13.79 -2.54
CA GLU A 123 6.59 -14.93 -3.27
C GLU A 123 6.58 -16.01 -2.20
N THR A 124 5.39 -16.42 -1.77
CA THR A 124 5.24 -17.75 -1.25
C THR A 124 5.90 -18.64 -2.30
N SER A 125 7.14 -19.04 -2.05
CA SER A 125 7.87 -19.96 -2.90
C SER A 125 6.95 -21.16 -2.98
N ARG A 126 6.23 -21.31 -4.10
CA ARG A 126 5.90 -22.64 -4.57
C ARG A 126 7.29 -23.24 -4.68
N GLY A 127 7.58 -24.19 -3.79
CA GLY A 127 8.87 -24.84 -3.69
C GLY A 127 9.37 -25.29 -5.07
N PRO A 128 10.62 -25.77 -5.17
CA PRO A 128 11.24 -26.08 -6.46
C PRO A 128 10.24 -26.76 -7.39
N VAL A 129 10.00 -26.14 -8.55
CA VAL A 129 9.22 -26.76 -9.61
C VAL A 129 10.00 -28.00 -10.00
N ASP A 130 9.53 -29.18 -9.58
CA ASP A 130 10.03 -30.44 -10.07
C ASP A 130 9.75 -30.49 -11.57
N ILE A 131 10.75 -30.10 -12.37
CA ILE A 131 10.79 -30.42 -13.79
C ILE A 131 11.11 -31.91 -13.86
N ILE A 132 10.09 -32.74 -13.63
CA ILE A 132 10.19 -34.16 -13.98
C ILE A 132 10.20 -34.19 -15.50
N GLY A 133 11.40 -34.31 -16.05
CA GLY A 133 11.61 -34.58 -17.47
C GLY A 133 10.80 -35.81 -17.85
N GLY A 134 9.79 -35.62 -18.70
CA GLY A 134 9.09 -36.71 -19.35
C GLY A 134 10.04 -37.47 -20.26
N ALA A 135 10.70 -38.49 -19.72
CA ALA A 135 11.32 -39.52 -20.52
C ALA A 135 10.20 -40.44 -21.03
N HIS A 136 9.71 -40.16 -22.24
CA HIS A 136 9.01 -41.16 -23.03
C HIS A 136 10.04 -42.20 -23.51
N GLN A 137 9.87 -43.45 -23.09
CA GLN A 137 10.23 -44.64 -23.86
C GLN A 137 8.96 -45.44 -24.11
#